data_AF-X1PIC5-F1
#
_entry.id   AF-X1PIC5-F1
#
_cell.length_a   1.000
_cell.length_b   1.000
_cell.length_c   1.000
_cell.angle_alpha   90.00
_cell.angle_beta   90.00
_cell.angle_gamma   90.00
#
_symmetry.space_group_name_H-M   'P 1'
#
loop_
_entity.id
_entity.type
_entity.pdbx_description
1 polymer ?
#
loop_
_entity_poly.entity_id
_entity_poly.type
_entity_poly.pdbx_seq_one_letter_code
_entity_poly.pdbx_strand_id
1 'polypeptide(L)'
;MDEIRLNIDGQEVKSKPGMTVLEAALEAGIYIPSLCYDPDLEPHGGCRLCVVEIEGMPGLSTACTTPVADGMVIRTSTPEVNQVRRNTVELLMADHPIDCQRRGFFTVQA
;
A
#
# COMPACT_ATOMS: atom_id res chain seq x y z
N MET A 1 23.83 -4.69 14.98
CA MET A 1 22.69 -4.90 14.07
C MET A 1 21.69 -3.84 14.44
N ASP A 2 21.61 -2.80 13.64
CA ASP A 2 20.70 -1.68 13.89
C ASP A 2 19.28 -2.19 13.66
N GLU A 3 18.47 -2.28 14.71
CA GLU A 3 17.05 -2.65 14.67
C GLU A 3 16.27 -1.34 14.51
N ILE A 4 15.46 -1.21 13.46
CA ILE A 4 14.61 -0.05 13.23
C ILE A 4 13.23 -0.35 13.81
N ARG A 5 12.69 0.57 14.62
CA ARG A 5 11.34 0.46 15.17
C ARG A 5 10.42 1.46 14.51
N LEU A 6 9.28 0.98 14.04
CA LEU A 6 8.22 1.79 13.46
C LEU A 6 6.87 1.34 14.00
N ASN A 7 5.87 2.19 13.84
CA ASN A 7 4.48 1.90 14.18
C ASN A 7 3.65 1.84 12.89
N ILE A 8 2.89 0.76 12.71
CA ILE A 8 1.93 0.63 11.61
C ILE A 8 0.56 0.36 12.22
N ASP A 9 -0.40 1.28 12.01
CA ASP A 9 -1.76 1.19 12.53
C ASP A 9 -1.86 0.89 14.04
N GLY A 10 -0.91 1.42 14.83
CA GLY A 10 -0.84 1.20 16.28
C GLY A 10 0.00 -0.02 16.70
N GLN A 11 0.42 -0.87 15.76
CA GLN A 11 1.27 -2.03 16.03
C GLN A 11 2.75 -1.64 15.94
N GLU A 12 3.53 -1.98 16.97
CA GLU A 12 4.99 -1.84 16.95
C GLU A 12 5.60 -2.92 16.04
N VAL A 13 6.34 -2.49 15.03
CA VAL A 13 6.98 -3.34 14.02
C VAL A 13 8.48 -3.11 14.08
N LYS A 14 9.22 -4.22 14.08
CA LYS A 14 10.67 -4.24 14.03
C LYS A 14 11.11 -4.56 12.61
N SER A 15 12.05 -3.78 12.09
CA SER A 15 12.56 -3.93 10.74
C SER A 15 14.08 -3.78 10.70
N LYS A 16 14.66 -4.10 9.54
CA LYS A 16 16.09 -3.97 9.27
C LYS A 16 16.34 -2.77 8.36
N PRO A 17 17.50 -2.11 8.50
CA PRO A 17 17.95 -1.09 7.56
C PRO A 17 17.96 -1.65 6.12
N GLY A 18 17.50 -0.84 5.18
CA GLY A 18 17.42 -1.22 3.77
C GLY A 18 16.10 -1.86 3.33
N MET A 19 15.22 -2.21 4.27
CA MET A 19 13.87 -2.65 3.93
C MET A 19 12.95 -1.47 3.61
N THR A 20 11.92 -1.75 2.82
CA THR A 20 10.83 -0.83 2.53
C THR A 20 9.71 -0.94 3.57
N VAL A 21 8.85 0.07 3.64
CA VAL A 21 7.66 0.04 4.50
C VAL A 21 6.75 -1.15 4.16
N LEU A 22 6.63 -1.49 2.86
CA LEU A 22 5.84 -2.64 2.43
C LEU A 22 6.43 -3.97 2.95
N GLU A 23 7.73 -4.15 2.84
CA GLU A 23 8.40 -5.36 3.33
C GLU A 23 8.28 -5.50 4.85
N ALA A 24 8.48 -4.41 5.58
CA ALA A 24 8.31 -4.40 7.04
C ALA A 24 6.88 -4.75 7.45
N ALA A 25 5.88 -4.23 6.72
CA ALA A 25 4.47 -4.57 6.95
C ALA A 25 4.19 -6.05 6.69
N LEU A 26 4.69 -6.60 5.57
CA LEU A 26 4.51 -8.01 5.21
C LEU A 26 5.16 -8.96 6.23
N GLU A 27 6.39 -8.68 6.68
CA GLU A 27 7.05 -9.46 7.75
C GLU A 27 6.27 -9.41 9.08
N ALA A 28 5.60 -8.28 9.36
CA ALA A 28 4.75 -8.11 10.54
C ALA A 28 3.35 -8.72 10.39
N GLY A 29 3.00 -9.30 9.22
CA GLY A 29 1.68 -9.85 8.93
C GLY A 29 0.60 -8.79 8.64
N ILE A 30 1.01 -7.55 8.37
CA ILE A 30 0.12 -6.45 8.01
C ILE A 30 -0.03 -6.40 6.49
N TYR A 31 -1.26 -6.56 6.02
CA TYR A 31 -1.55 -6.56 4.60
C TYR A 31 -1.67 -5.13 4.04
N ILE A 32 -0.79 -4.79 3.10
CA ILE A 32 -0.90 -3.57 2.28
C ILE A 32 -1.12 -4.01 0.83
N PRO A 33 -2.23 -3.59 0.17
CA PRO A 33 -2.52 -3.97 -1.21
C PRO A 33 -1.39 -3.55 -2.17
N SER A 34 -0.93 -4.49 -2.99
CA SER A 34 0.05 -4.22 -4.04
C SER A 34 -0.20 -5.15 -5.24
N LEU A 35 0.02 -4.64 -6.45
CA LEU A 35 -0.09 -5.43 -7.69
C LEU A 35 1.25 -5.57 -8.43
N CYS A 36 2.14 -4.58 -8.28
CA CYS A 36 3.42 -4.54 -8.98
C CYS A 36 4.63 -4.83 -8.09
N TYR A 37 4.41 -5.25 -6.84
CA TYR A 37 5.49 -5.64 -5.94
C TYR A 37 5.82 -7.11 -6.15
N ASP A 38 7.11 -7.40 -6.26
CA ASP A 38 7.66 -8.74 -6.35
C ASP A 38 9.02 -8.72 -5.63
N PRO A 39 9.34 -9.70 -4.76
CA PRO A 39 10.59 -9.71 -4.00
C PRO A 39 11.84 -9.88 -4.88
N ASP A 40 11.71 -10.40 -6.09
CA ASP A 40 12.83 -10.61 -7.02
C ASP A 40 13.05 -9.39 -7.95
N LEU A 41 12.21 -8.34 -7.86
CA LEU A 41 12.26 -7.17 -8.72
C LEU A 41 12.47 -5.86 -7.94
N GLU A 42 13.10 -4.88 -8.58
CA GLU A 42 13.25 -3.55 -8.00
C GLU A 42 11.89 -2.82 -7.87
N PRO A 43 11.58 -2.26 -6.69
CA PRO A 43 10.34 -1.50 -6.50
C PRO A 43 10.33 -0.21 -7.33
N HIS A 44 9.31 -0.04 -8.17
CA HIS A 44 9.16 1.14 -9.04
C HIS A 44 7.87 1.93 -8.81
N GLY A 45 6.99 1.47 -7.91
CA GLY A 45 5.79 2.23 -7.50
C GLY A 45 4.72 2.43 -8.58
N GLY A 46 4.66 1.56 -9.59
CA GLY A 46 3.79 1.72 -10.76
C GLY A 46 2.29 1.61 -10.44
N CYS A 47 1.88 0.61 -9.65
CA CYS A 47 0.45 0.34 -9.42
C CYS A 47 -0.25 1.30 -8.44
N ARG A 48 0.50 2.06 -7.63
CA ARG A 48 -0.01 3.01 -6.61
C ARG A 48 -1.02 2.48 -5.57
N LEU A 49 -1.28 1.18 -5.50
CA LEU A 49 -2.20 0.62 -4.49
C LEU A 49 -1.60 0.56 -3.08
N CYS A 50 -0.28 0.49 -2.98
CA CYS A 50 0.43 0.43 -1.70
C CYS A 50 0.60 1.80 -1.03
N VAL A 51 -0.19 2.80 -1.42
CA VAL A 51 -0.15 4.12 -0.78
C VAL A 51 -0.50 4.01 0.71
N VAL A 52 0.24 4.75 1.52
CA VAL A 52 0.09 4.86 2.97
C VAL A 52 0.32 6.31 3.38
N GLU A 53 -0.26 6.68 4.52
CA GLU A 53 -0.02 7.96 5.17
C GLU A 53 1.12 7.79 6.19
N ILE A 54 2.09 8.70 6.17
CA ILE A 54 3.22 8.69 7.11
C ILE A 54 3.19 9.99 7.89
N GLU A 55 3.15 9.90 9.22
CA GLU A 55 3.08 11.06 10.09
C GLU A 55 4.32 11.96 9.90
N GLY A 56 4.09 13.27 9.72
CA GLY A 56 5.15 14.24 9.47
C GLY A 56 5.60 14.35 8.01
N MET A 57 5.10 13.51 7.09
CA MET A 57 5.34 13.64 5.65
C MET A 57 4.13 14.23 4.94
N PRO A 58 4.32 15.15 3.97
CA PRO A 58 3.21 15.71 3.21
C PRO A 58 2.66 14.69 2.20
N GLY A 59 1.33 14.51 2.20
CA GLY A 59 0.62 13.64 1.27
C GLY A 59 0.82 12.14 1.52
N LEU A 60 0.41 11.33 0.54
CA LEU A 60 0.53 9.88 0.61
C LEU A 60 1.81 9.38 -0.06
N SER A 61 2.49 8.46 0.60
CA SER A 61 3.72 7.83 0.12
C SER A 61 3.46 6.39 -0.31
N THR A 62 4.21 5.89 -1.29
CA THR A 62 4.14 4.49 -1.72
C THR A 62 4.96 3.60 -0.79
N ALA A 63 4.31 2.65 -0.12
CA ALA A 63 5.00 1.76 0.83
C ALA A 63 6.11 0.92 0.19
N CYS A 64 5.96 0.53 -1.09
CA CYS A 64 6.94 -0.31 -1.79
C CYS A 64 8.26 0.41 -2.13
N THR A 65 8.31 1.74 -2.19
CA THR A 65 9.53 2.49 -2.52
C THR A 65 10.06 3.30 -1.37
N THR A 66 9.30 3.39 -0.27
CA THR A 66 9.69 4.19 0.89
C THR A 66 10.53 3.34 1.82
N PRO A 67 11.81 3.70 2.09
CA PRO A 67 12.64 2.98 3.04
C PRO A 67 12.12 3.18 4.46
N VAL A 68 12.28 2.17 5.32
CA VAL A 68 11.95 2.32 6.73
C VAL A 68 12.94 3.26 7.43
N ALA A 69 12.43 4.07 8.36
CA ALA A 69 13.23 4.85 9.29
C ALA A 69 12.70 4.69 10.71
N ASP A 70 13.59 4.91 11.68
CA ASP A 70 13.26 4.76 13.10
C ASP A 70 12.25 5.83 13.54
N GLY A 71 11.26 5.41 14.33
CA GLY A 71 10.19 6.27 14.82
C GLY A 71 9.11 6.62 13.78
N MET A 72 9.11 6.02 12.59
CA MET A 72 8.03 6.22 11.62
C MET A 72 6.68 5.76 12.18
N VAL A 73 5.64 6.56 11.97
CA VAL A 73 4.24 6.21 12.28
C VAL A 73 3.47 6.18 10.96
N ILE A 74 2.99 5.00 10.60
CA ILE A 74 2.34 4.72 9.32
C ILE A 74 0.87 4.37 9.58
N ARG A 75 -0.02 4.94 8.77
CA ARG A 75 -1.44 4.64 8.77
C ARG A 75 -1.83 4.09 7.41
N THR A 76 -2.39 2.88 7.37
CA THR A 76 -2.70 2.19 6.12
C THR A 76 -4.17 2.28 5.72
N SER A 77 -5.03 2.78 6.62
CA SER A 77 -6.49 2.70 6.49
C SER A 77 -7.22 4.03 6.75
N THR A 78 -6.57 5.17 6.49
CA THR A 78 -7.21 6.49 6.64
C THR A 78 -8.22 6.76 5.51
N PRO A 79 -9.19 7.69 5.69
CA PRO A 79 -10.16 8.02 4.64
C PRO A 79 -9.50 8.42 3.32
N GLU A 80 -8.41 9.19 3.38
CA GLU A 80 -7.65 9.63 2.21
C GLU A 80 -6.96 8.46 1.49
N VAL A 81 -6.28 7.57 2.24
CA VAL A 81 -5.65 6.36 1.69
C VAL A 81 -6.69 5.48 0.99
N ASN A 82 -7.83 5.26 1.63
CA ASN A 82 -8.91 4.44 1.06
C ASN A 82 -9.53 5.07 -0.19
N GLN A 83 -9.68 6.40 -0.21
CA GLN A 83 -10.18 7.11 -1.39
C GLN A 83 -9.22 6.99 -2.57
N VAL A 84 -7.91 7.22 -2.35
CA VAL A 84 -6.90 7.11 -3.41
C VAL A 84 -6.83 5.68 -3.96
N ARG A 85 -6.90 4.66 -3.10
CA ARG A 85 -6.93 3.26 -3.55
C ARG A 85 -8.15 2.96 -4.42
N ARG A 86 -9.35 3.43 -4.04
CA ARG A 86 -10.56 3.25 -4.85
C ARG A 86 -10.43 3.90 -6.22
N ASN A 87 -10.03 5.18 -6.26
CA ASN A 87 -9.82 5.89 -7.52
C ASN A 87 -8.78 5.20 -8.40
N THR A 88 -7.71 4.68 -7.79
CA THR A 88 -6.66 3.93 -8.50
C THR A 88 -7.23 2.65 -9.13
N VAL A 89 -8.02 1.87 -8.39
CA VAL A 89 -8.68 0.67 -8.93
C VAL A 89 -9.67 1.04 -10.03
N GLU A 90 -10.48 2.09 -9.85
CA GLU A 90 -11.41 2.57 -10.87
C GLU A 90 -10.69 2.93 -12.18
N LEU A 91 -9.56 3.65 -12.08
CA LEU A 91 -8.75 3.99 -13.25
C LEU A 91 -8.14 2.74 -13.91
N LEU A 92 -7.60 1.81 -13.11
CA LEU A 92 -7.07 0.54 -13.62
C LEU A 92 -8.14 -0.30 -14.33
N MET A 93 -9.38 -0.26 -13.84
CA MET A 93 -10.51 -0.97 -14.43
C MET A 93 -11.07 -0.28 -15.69
N ALA A 94 -10.90 1.04 -15.84
CA ALA A 94 -11.38 1.77 -17.00
C ALA A 94 -10.73 1.28 -18.31
N ASP A 95 -9.48 0.82 -18.24
CA ASP A 95 -8.73 0.28 -19.38
C ASP A 95 -8.80 -1.26 -19.50
N HIS A 96 -9.45 -1.96 -18.56
CA HIS A 96 -9.55 -3.43 -18.59
C HIS A 96 -10.72 -3.89 -19.47
N PRO A 97 -10.54 -4.87 -20.39
CA PRO A 97 -11.63 -5.38 -21.21
C PRO A 97 -12.79 -5.92 -20.35
N ILE A 98 -14.00 -5.53 -20.74
CA ILE A 98 -15.27 -5.68 -19.99
C ILE A 98 -15.73 -7.14 -19.79
N ASP A 99 -14.96 -8.13 -20.23
CA ASP A 99 -15.35 -9.55 -20.21
C ASP A 99 -15.68 -10.08 -18.79
N CYS A 100 -15.09 -9.51 -17.73
CA CYS A 100 -15.45 -9.81 -16.34
C CYS A 100 -16.57 -8.93 -15.76
N GLN A 101 -16.81 -7.72 -16.27
CA GLN A 101 -17.83 -6.78 -15.75
C GLN A 101 -19.26 -7.31 -15.95
N ARG A 102 -19.48 -8.15 -16.98
CA ARG A 102 -20.76 -8.82 -17.22
C ARG A 102 -21.13 -9.91 -16.21
N ARG A 103 -20.19 -10.40 -15.39
CA ARG A 103 -20.42 -11.58 -14.54
C ARG A 103 -20.91 -11.31 -13.11
N GLY A 104 -21.26 -10.07 -12.71
CA GLY A 104 -21.83 -9.92 -11.37
C GLY A 104 -22.19 -8.54 -10.81
N PHE A 105 -22.48 -7.50 -11.61
CA PHE A 105 -22.78 -6.17 -11.03
C PHE A 105 -23.92 -5.39 -11.69
N PHE A 106 -24.86 -6.05 -12.38
CA PHE A 106 -26.04 -5.39 -13.00
C PHE A 106 -27.38 -5.84 -12.41
N THR A 107 -27.46 -6.00 -11.08
CA THR A 107 -28.75 -6.13 -10.37
C THR A 107 -29.13 -4.86 -9.57
N VAL A 108 -28.48 -3.73 -9.83
CA VAL A 108 -28.90 -2.42 -9.31
C VAL A 108 -29.29 -1.50 -10.46
N GLN A 109 -30.23 -1.95 -11.29
CA GLN A 109 -31.10 -1.11 -12.11
C GLN A 109 -32.25 -2.00 -12.63
N ALA A 110 -33.27 -2.16 -11.79
CA ALA A 110 -34.64 -2.49 -12.15
C ALA A 110 -35.56 -1.87 -11.09
#